data_AF-A0A0D6LEV8-F1
#
_entry.id   AF-A0A0D6LEV8-F1
#
_cell.length_a   1.000
_cell.length_b   1.000
_cell.length_c   1.000
_cell.angle_alpha   90.00
_cell.angle_beta   90.00
_cell.angle_gamma   90.00
#
_symmetry.space_group_name_H-M   'P 1'
#
loop_
_entity.id
_entity.type
_entity.pdbx_description
1 polymer ?
#
loop_
_entity_poly.entity_id
_entity_poly.type
_entity_poly.pdbx_seq_one_letter_code
_entity_poly.pdbx_strand_id
1 'polypeptide(L)'
;MESLSTAVRGLKSIAKARKIAGCAPHALMQYDMDCRAHVALALLMLKRTHARLEYLFTGDEKWILSSNVHRMPYGLTKVRMQKTFLNPTYTPKRLCFVSGGAYTASNTRQLRDLQ
;
A
#
# COMPACT_ATOMS: atom_id res chain seq x y z
N MET A 1 16.98 35.35 15.49
CA MET A 1 16.51 33.93 15.49
C MET A 1 15.00 33.94 15.43
N GLU A 2 14.40 33.45 14.35
CA GLU A 2 12.94 33.30 14.30
C GLU A 2 12.48 32.16 15.22
N SER A 3 11.37 32.38 15.93
CA SER A 3 10.82 31.38 16.85
C SER A 3 10.03 30.30 16.09
N LEU A 4 10.14 29.04 16.55
CA LEU A 4 9.42 27.88 15.98
C LEU A 4 7.90 28.12 15.86
N SER A 5 7.33 28.90 16.77
CA SER A 5 5.91 29.28 16.76
C SER A 5 5.53 30.16 15.57
N THR A 6 6.42 31.05 15.13
CA THR A 6 6.21 31.93 13.98
C THR A 6 6.19 31.11 12.68
N ALA A 7 7.09 30.13 12.56
CA ALA A 7 7.14 29.21 11.42
C ALA A 7 5.89 28.31 11.34
N VAL A 8 5.43 27.75 12.46
CA VAL A 8 4.20 26.92 12.49
C VAL A 8 2.96 27.75 12.10
N ARG A 9 2.87 29.00 12.59
CA ARG A 9 1.78 29.91 12.22
C ARG A 9 1.80 30.25 10.73
N GLY A 10 2.99 30.52 10.17
CA GLY A 10 3.18 30.76 8.75
C GLY A 10 2.78 29.56 7.89
N LEU A 11 3.22 28.34 8.23
CA LEU A 11 2.85 27.13 7.50
C LEU A 11 1.33 26.86 7.53
N LYS A 12 0.67 27.15 8.65
CA LYS A 12 -0.79 27.05 8.76
C LYS A 12 -1.51 28.10 7.92
N SER A 13 -1.03 29.35 7.87
CA SER A 13 -1.68 30.41 7.09
C SER A 13 -1.63 30.16 5.58
N ILE A 14 -0.63 29.41 5.10
CA ILE A 14 -0.54 28.95 3.70
C ILE A 14 -1.11 27.53 3.48
N ALA A 15 -1.90 27.02 4.43
CA ALA A 15 -2.56 25.71 4.38
C ALA A 15 -1.60 24.52 4.13
N LYS A 16 -0.35 24.60 4.59
CA LYS A 16 0.58 23.46 4.51
C LYS A 16 0.32 22.49 5.65
N ALA A 17 0.17 21.21 5.30
CA ALA A 17 0.04 20.10 6.22
C ALA A 17 1.25 19.15 6.09
N ARG A 18 1.70 18.61 7.23
CA ARG A 18 2.74 17.58 7.24
C ARG A 18 2.10 16.24 6.85
N LYS A 19 2.56 15.65 5.75
CA LYS A 19 2.21 14.28 5.35
C LYS A 19 3.34 13.34 5.70
N ILE A 20 2.99 12.14 6.12
CA ILE A 20 3.95 11.04 6.25
C ILE A 20 4.23 10.53 4.83
N ALA A 21 5.51 10.37 4.50
CA ALA A 21 5.91 9.85 3.19
C ALA A 21 5.41 8.41 2.99
N GLY A 22 5.13 8.03 1.75
CA GLY A 22 4.80 6.65 1.40
C GLY A 22 6.01 5.73 1.56
N CYS A 23 5.76 4.47 1.89
CA CYS A 23 6.79 3.43 1.85
C CYS A 23 6.95 2.93 0.40
N ALA A 24 8.17 2.94 -0.11
CA ALA A 24 8.50 2.35 -1.41
C ALA A 24 9.08 0.93 -1.20
N PRO A 25 8.71 -0.07 -2.03
CA PRO A 25 9.19 -1.45 -1.86
C PRO A 25 10.71 -1.59 -2.00
N HIS A 26 11.33 -0.84 -2.90
CA HIS A 26 12.77 -0.88 -3.15
C HIS A 26 13.27 0.44 -3.73
N ALA A 27 14.54 0.77 -3.49
CA ALA A 27 15.22 1.88 -4.13
C ALA A 27 15.71 1.45 -5.51
N LEU A 28 15.01 1.87 -6.56
CA LEU A 28 15.30 1.47 -7.94
C LEU A 28 16.50 2.23 -8.51
N MET A 29 17.33 1.53 -9.25
CA MET A 29 18.35 2.16 -10.08
C MET A 29 17.72 2.68 -11.38
N GLN A 30 18.42 3.57 -12.09
CA GLN A 30 17.91 4.11 -13.36
C GLN A 30 17.54 3.01 -14.37
N TYR A 31 18.40 1.99 -14.47
CA TYR A 31 18.14 0.82 -15.30
C TYR A 31 16.81 0.11 -14.96
N ASP A 32 16.51 -0.08 -13.67
CA ASP A 32 15.26 -0.74 -13.25
C ASP A 32 14.04 0.11 -13.61
N MET A 33 14.16 1.43 -13.51
CA MET A 33 13.10 2.36 -13.88
C MET A 33 12.84 2.32 -15.38
N ASP A 34 13.90 2.36 -16.20
CA ASP A 34 13.80 2.32 -17.66
C ASP A 34 13.22 0.98 -18.13
N CYS A 35 13.69 -0.13 -17.54
CA CYS A 35 13.16 -1.46 -17.83
C CYS A 35 11.66 -1.57 -17.50
N ARG A 36 11.24 -1.08 -16.33
CA ARG A 36 9.82 -1.04 -15.94
C ARG A 36 8.98 -0.18 -16.89
N ALA A 37 9.47 0.99 -17.28
CA ALA A 37 8.78 1.88 -18.21
C ALA A 37 8.62 1.25 -19.60
N HIS A 38 9.69 0.64 -20.11
CA HIS A 38 9.68 -0.03 -21.41
C HIS A 38 8.69 -1.21 -21.44
N VAL A 39 8.73 -2.10 -20.44
CA VAL A 39 7.80 -3.24 -20.35
C VAL A 39 6.35 -2.76 -20.21
N ALA A 40 6.10 -1.74 -19.38
CA ALA A 40 4.76 -1.17 -19.22
C ALA A 40 4.22 -0.59 -20.55
N LEU A 41 5.07 0.12 -21.30
CA LEU A 41 4.68 0.68 -22.60
C LEU A 41 4.37 -0.42 -23.62
N ALA A 42 5.21 -1.46 -23.69
CA ALA A 42 5.01 -2.60 -24.58
C ALA A 42 3.69 -3.33 -24.27
N LEU A 43 3.40 -3.60 -22.99
CA LEU A 43 2.14 -4.22 -22.56
C LEU A 43 0.92 -3.34 -22.85
N LEU A 44 1.05 -2.02 -22.69
CA LEU A 44 -0.02 -1.07 -23.01
C LEU A 44 -0.34 -1.06 -24.51
N MET A 45 0.69 -1.06 -25.36
CA MET A 45 0.52 -1.13 -26.82
C MET A 45 -0.12 -2.45 -27.24
N LEU A 46 0.33 -3.58 -26.65
CA LEU A 46 -0.23 -4.90 -26.91
C LEU A 46 -1.71 -5.01 -26.50
N LYS A 47 -2.12 -4.35 -25.40
CA LYS A 47 -3.52 -4.29 -24.97
C LYS A 47 -4.40 -3.50 -25.96
N ARG A 48 -3.86 -2.44 -26.57
CA ARG A 48 -4.61 -1.63 -27.55
C ARG A 48 -4.89 -2.40 -28.84
N THR A 49 -3.98 -3.30 -29.22
CA THR A 49 -4.13 -4.11 -30.44
C THR A 49 -4.90 -5.40 -30.19
N HIS A 50 -4.83 -5.98 -28.97
CA HIS A 50 -5.48 -7.24 -28.62
C HIS A 50 -6.03 -7.23 -27.19
N ALA A 51 -7.26 -7.73 -26.97
CA ALA A 51 -7.91 -7.82 -25.66
C ALA A 51 -7.37 -8.96 -24.76
N ARG A 52 -6.04 -9.03 -24.56
CA ARG A 52 -5.36 -10.19 -23.93
C ARG A 52 -5.56 -10.35 -22.43
N LEU A 53 -6.15 -9.37 -21.74
CA LEU A 53 -6.35 -9.46 -20.28
C LEU A 53 -7.32 -10.58 -19.89
N GLU A 54 -8.25 -10.96 -20.77
CA GLU A 54 -9.18 -12.07 -20.56
C GLU A 54 -8.48 -13.42 -20.43
N TYR A 55 -7.26 -13.54 -20.98
CA TYR A 55 -6.45 -14.75 -20.95
C TYR A 55 -5.28 -14.66 -19.96
N LEU A 56 -5.21 -13.58 -19.16
CA LEU A 56 -4.13 -13.38 -18.21
C LEU A 56 -4.39 -14.22 -16.96
N PHE A 57 -3.66 -15.33 -16.83
CA PHE A 57 -3.57 -16.08 -15.58
C PHE A 57 -2.36 -15.61 -14.78
N THR A 58 -2.57 -15.19 -13.54
CA THR A 58 -1.50 -14.78 -12.62
C THR A 58 -1.54 -15.59 -11.33
N GLY A 59 -0.37 -15.76 -10.72
CA GLY A 59 -0.21 -16.36 -9.41
C GLY A 59 1.00 -15.77 -8.73
N ASP A 60 0.93 -15.62 -7.41
CA ASP A 60 2.04 -15.20 -6.56
C ASP A 60 1.98 -15.97 -5.25
N GLU A 61 3.14 -16.18 -4.63
CA GLU A 61 3.26 -16.85 -3.34
C GLU A 61 3.22 -15.82 -2.22
N LYS A 62 2.34 -16.04 -1.25
CA LYS A 62 2.22 -15.15 -0.10
C LYS A 62 2.34 -15.91 1.20
N TRP A 63 3.25 -15.44 2.06
CA TRP A 63 3.36 -15.91 3.42
C TRP A 63 2.16 -15.47 4.26
N ILE A 64 1.46 -16.42 4.87
CA ILE A 64 0.43 -16.17 5.87
C ILE A 64 1.05 -16.34 7.26
N LEU A 65 0.93 -15.30 8.08
CA LEU A 65 1.41 -15.31 9.47
C LEU A 65 0.33 -15.91 10.37
N SER A 66 0.75 -16.78 11.30
CA SER A 66 -0.13 -17.35 12.34
C SER A 66 -0.77 -16.28 13.24
N SER A 67 -0.10 -15.15 13.45
CA SER A 67 -0.68 -13.97 14.10
C SER A 67 -0.22 -12.70 13.38
N ASN A 68 -1.16 -11.83 13.01
CA ASN A 68 -0.93 -10.56 12.34
C ASN A 68 -1.50 -9.39 13.17
N VAL A 69 -1.28 -9.39 14.48
CA VAL A 69 -1.84 -8.39 15.41
C VAL A 69 -1.38 -6.99 15.01
N HIS A 70 -2.33 -6.14 14.60
CA HIS A 70 -2.06 -4.75 14.30
C HIS A 70 -1.93 -3.92 15.58
N ARG A 71 -1.01 -2.94 15.59
CA ARG A 71 -0.91 -1.98 16.69
C ARG A 71 -2.21 -1.19 16.76
N MET A 72 -2.88 -1.26 17.91
CA MET A 72 -4.00 -0.36 18.18
C MET A 72 -3.47 1.07 18.25
N PRO A 73 -4.10 2.04 17.55
CA PRO A 73 -3.72 3.42 17.66
C PRO A 73 -3.92 3.86 19.11
N TYR A 74 -2.85 4.33 19.73
CA TYR A 74 -2.82 4.83 21.11
C TYR A 74 -3.60 6.15 21.21
N GLY A 75 -4.93 6.07 21.13
CA GLY A 75 -5.79 7.25 21.03
C GLY A 75 -7.14 7.15 21.74
N LEU A 76 -7.54 5.97 22.26
CA LEU A 76 -8.88 5.79 22.87
C LEU A 76 -8.91 5.43 24.36
N THR A 77 -7.77 5.27 25.03
CA THR A 77 -7.77 5.11 26.50
C THR A 77 -6.42 5.50 27.07
N LYS A 78 -6.35 6.66 27.72
CA LYS A 78 -5.35 6.92 28.77
C LYS A 78 -5.73 6.10 30.01
N VAL A 79 -5.72 4.78 29.91
CA VAL A 79 -5.78 3.91 31.09
C VAL A 79 -4.69 2.87 30.92
N ARG A 80 -3.75 2.90 31.87
CA ARG A 80 -2.61 2.00 32.05
C ARG A 80 -2.83 0.62 31.43
N MET A 81 -2.02 0.29 30.43
CA MET A 81 -1.63 -1.09 30.15
C MET A 81 -0.11 -1.09 29.97
N GLN A 82 0.61 -1.17 31.08
CA GLN A 82 1.89 -1.87 31.08
C GLN A 82 1.54 -3.36 30.88
N LYS A 83 1.34 -3.78 29.63
CA LYS A 83 1.33 -5.20 29.32
C LYS A 83 2.70 -5.53 28.79
N THR A 84 3.48 -6.13 29.66
CA THR A 84 4.78 -6.76 29.40
C THR A 84 4.70 -7.60 28.13
N PHE A 85 5.21 -7.07 27.01
CA PHE A 85 5.57 -7.86 25.84
C PHE A 85 6.89 -8.58 26.14
N LEU A 86 6.86 -9.49 27.12
CA LEU A 86 7.93 -10.44 27.33
C LEU A 86 7.71 -11.61 26.37
N ASN A 87 8.41 -11.59 25.25
CA ASN A 87 9.11 -12.76 24.70
C ASN A 87 9.96 -12.35 23.47
N PRO A 88 11.30 -12.29 23.59
CA PRO A 88 12.20 -11.89 22.51
C PRO A 88 12.51 -13.01 21.49
N THR A 89 11.82 -14.16 21.54
CA THR A 89 12.13 -15.31 20.66
C THR A 89 10.86 -15.98 20.14
N TYR A 90 10.02 -15.22 19.43
CA TYR A 90 8.93 -15.79 18.64
C TYR A 90 9.30 -15.72 17.16
N THR A 91 9.74 -16.84 16.59
CA THR A 91 9.76 -16.99 15.13
C THR A 91 8.32 -17.23 14.69
N PRO A 92 7.69 -16.28 13.96
CA PRO A 92 6.30 -16.46 13.54
C PRO A 92 6.22 -17.68 12.62
N LYS A 93 5.37 -18.65 12.98
CA LYS A 93 5.07 -19.79 12.09
C LYS A 93 4.45 -19.23 10.82
N ARG A 94 5.05 -19.56 9.67
CA ARG A 94 4.63 -19.12 8.34
C ARG A 94 4.12 -20.31 7.56
N LEU A 95 3.00 -20.14 6.86
CA LEU A 95 2.50 -21.10 5.88
C LEU A 95 2.62 -20.45 4.49
N CYS A 96 3.09 -21.24 3.53
CA CYS A 96 3.12 -20.88 2.11
C CYS A 96 1.82 -21.33 1.45
N PHE A 97 1.18 -20.44 0.69
CA PHE A 97 0.07 -20.78 -0.18
C PHE A 97 0.27 -20.14 -1.55
N VAL A 98 -0.12 -20.87 -2.59
CA VAL A 98 -0.24 -20.35 -3.96
C VAL A 98 -1.67 -19.85 -4.14
N SER A 99 -1.84 -18.55 -4.42
CA SER A 99 -3.14 -18.00 -4.80
C SER A 99 -3.14 -17.61 -6.27
N GLY A 100 -3.90 -18.33 -7.09
CA GLY A 100 -4.22 -17.95 -8.48
C GLY A 100 -5.58 -17.25 -8.53
N GLY A 101 -5.63 -16.03 -9.06
CA GLY A 101 -6.87 -15.24 -9.16
C GLY A 101 -7.27 -15.02 -10.61
N ALA A 102 -8.50 -15.41 -10.97
CA ALA A 102 -9.15 -14.96 -12.20
C ALA A 102 -9.84 -13.61 -11.94
N TYR A 103 -9.56 -12.59 -12.76
CA TYR A 103 -10.18 -11.27 -12.62
C TYR A 103 -11.62 -11.29 -13.16
N THR A 104 -12.63 -11.42 -12.30
CA THR A 104 -13.99 -10.98 -12.65
C THR A 104 -14.09 -9.48 -12.42
N ALA A 105 -14.02 -8.69 -13.50
CA ALA A 105 -14.22 -7.25 -13.44
C ALA A 105 -15.70 -6.92 -13.17
N SER A 106 -16.07 -6.77 -11.90
CA SER A 106 -17.37 -6.21 -11.51
C SER A 106 -17.35 -4.70 -11.70
N ASN A 107 -17.68 -4.22 -12.90
CA ASN A 107 -18.05 -2.83 -13.13
C ASN A 107 -19.44 -2.57 -12.52
N THR A 108 -19.52 -2.14 -11.26
CA THR A 108 -20.71 -1.42 -10.78
C THR A 108 -20.50 0.07 -11.01
N ARG A 109 -20.81 0.54 -12.22
CA ARG A 109 -21.17 1.94 -12.44
C ARG A 109 -22.47 2.19 -11.69
N GLN A 110 -22.40 2.90 -10.56
CA GLN A 110 -23.58 3.55 -10.02
C GLN A 110 -23.96 4.67 -10.99
N LEU A 111 -25.04 4.45 -11.74
CA LEU A 111 -25.75 5.49 -12.46
C LEU A 111 -27.06 5.68 -11.70
N ARG A 112 -27.04 6.56 -10.71
CA ARG A 112 -28.24 7.19 -10.17
C ARG A 112 -28.32 8.55 -10.82
N ASP A 113 -29.45 8.80 -11.47
CA ASP A 113 -30.20 10.06 -11.53
C ASP A 113 -30.90 10.17 -12.89
N LEU A 114 -32.15 9.70 -12.91
CA LEU A 114 -33.23 10.17 -13.77
C LEU A 114 -34.56 9.73 -13.13
N GLN A 115 -35.09 10.59 -12.27
CA GLN A 115 -36.52 10.79 -12.05
C GLN A 115 -36.78 12.29 -11.98
#